data_AF-A0A3M1RQG6-F1
#
_entry.id   AF-A0A3M1RQG6-F1
#
_cell.length_a   1.000
_cell.length_b   1.000
_cell.length_c   1.000
_cell.angle_alpha   90.00
_cell.angle_beta   90.00
_cell.angle_gamma   90.00
#
_symmetry.space_group_name_H-M   'P 1'
#
loop_
_entity.id
_entity.type
_entity.pdbx_description
1 polymer ?
#
loop_
_entity_poly.entity_id
_entity_poly.type
_entity_poly.pdbx_seq_one_letter_code
_entity_poly.pdbx_strand_id
1 'polypeptide(L)' 'MHFHLLKVRAKINREDIVFFSWLIESYEEIAVMRTIDSNEGIVEFWVSPFLKEDFKEIIESVDEPIEFIGKSYLND' A
#
# COMPACT_ATOMS: atom_id res chain seq x y z
N MET A 1 9.58 21.42 8.44
CA MET A 1 8.98 20.14 8.88
C MET A 1 9.10 19.19 7.70
N HIS A 2 9.91 18.15 7.81
CA HIS A 2 10.13 17.18 6.73
C HIS A 2 9.36 15.92 7.10
N PHE A 3 8.23 15.67 6.43
CA PHE A 3 7.46 14.46 6.66
C PHE A 3 7.99 13.38 5.74
N HIS A 4 8.41 12.26 6.34
CA HIS A 4 8.85 11.09 5.60
C HIS A 4 7.65 10.18 5.38
N LEU A 5 7.39 9.82 4.12
CA LEU A 5 6.38 8.82 3.77
C LEU A 5 6.78 7.45 4.33
N LEU A 6 5.81 6.72 4.84
CA LEU A 6 5.97 5.33 5.25
C LEU A 6 5.97 4.46 3.99
N LYS A 7 6.99 3.62 3.80
CA LYS A 7 7.06 2.72 2.64
C LYS A 7 6.67 1.32 3.06
N VAL A 8 5.55 0.84 2.56
CA VAL A 8 5.02 -0.49 2.89
C VAL A 8 5.14 -1.37 1.67
N ARG A 9 5.89 -2.47 1.76
CA ARG A 9 5.95 -3.46 0.68
C ARG A 9 5.00 -4.59 0.96
N ALA A 10 4.29 -4.99 -0.09
CA ALA A 10 3.41 -6.14 -0.04
C ALA A 10 3.58 -7.02 -1.28
N LYS A 11 3.21 -8.28 -1.11
CA LYS A 11 2.96 -9.22 -2.18
C LYS A 11 1.44 -9.36 -2.32
N ILE A 12 0.95 -9.23 -3.55
CA ILE A 12 -0.45 -9.42 -3.94
C ILE A 12 -0.50 -10.38 -5.13
N ASN A 13 -1.68 -10.86 -5.52
CA ASN A 13 -1.78 -11.57 -6.78
C ASN A 13 -1.51 -10.60 -7.94
N ARG A 14 -0.92 -11.11 -9.01
CA ARG A 14 -0.55 -10.30 -10.17
C ARG A 14 -1.78 -9.67 -10.84
N GLU A 15 -2.86 -10.42 -10.90
CA GLU A 15 -4.16 -9.98 -11.45
C GLU A 15 -4.77 -8.81 -10.66
N ASP A 16 -4.44 -8.69 -9.38
CA ASP A 16 -5.02 -7.68 -8.48
C ASP A 16 -4.21 -6.37 -8.49
N ILE A 17 -3.05 -6.31 -9.17
CA ILE A 17 -2.20 -5.10 -9.20
C ILE A 17 -2.97 -3.87 -9.69
N VAL A 18 -3.77 -4.02 -10.74
CA VAL A 18 -4.55 -2.89 -11.30
C VAL A 18 -5.68 -2.51 -10.34
N PHE A 19 -6.32 -3.50 -9.71
CA PHE A 19 -7.35 -3.26 -8.70
C PHE A 19 -6.82 -2.44 -7.53
N PHE A 20 -5.71 -2.85 -6.92
CA PHE A 20 -5.09 -2.12 -5.81
C PHE A 20 -4.61 -0.72 -6.25
N SER A 21 -4.09 -0.55 -7.47
CA SER A 21 -3.69 0.77 -7.97
C SER A 21 -4.89 1.71 -8.01
N TRP A 22 -6.01 1.25 -8.57
CA TRP A 22 -7.24 2.02 -8.69
C TRP A 22 -7.88 2.31 -7.34
N LEU A 23 -7.88 1.32 -6.44
CA LEU A 23 -8.36 1.48 -5.07
C LEU A 23 -7.60 2.63 -4.39
N ILE A 24 -6.28 2.58 -4.37
CA ILE A 24 -5.46 3.61 -3.71
C ILE A 24 -5.61 4.98 -4.39
N GLU A 25 -5.67 5.03 -5.73
CA GLU A 25 -5.89 6.27 -6.47
C GLU A 25 -7.27 6.89 -6.19
N SER A 26 -8.29 6.08 -5.87
CA SER A 26 -9.64 6.57 -5.53
C SER A 26 -9.70 7.27 -4.17
N TYR A 27 -8.78 6.95 -3.26
CA TYR A 27 -8.63 7.61 -1.97
C TYR A 27 -7.49 8.63 -2.06
N GLU A 28 -7.80 9.78 -2.66
CA GLU A 28 -6.87 10.90 -2.84
C GLU A 28 -6.10 11.19 -1.54
N GLU A 29 -4.79 11.45 -1.66
CA GLU A 29 -3.88 11.86 -0.58
C GLU A 29 -3.53 10.81 0.51
N ILE A 30 -4.14 9.62 0.53
CA ILE A 30 -3.83 8.59 1.56
C ILE A 30 -2.48 7.91 1.29
N ALA A 31 -2.33 7.37 0.08
CA ALA A 31 -1.11 6.70 -0.34
C ALA A 31 -0.90 6.80 -1.85
N VAL A 32 0.32 6.51 -2.28
CA VAL A 32 0.63 6.23 -3.68
C VAL A 32 1.13 4.80 -3.79
N MET A 33 0.61 4.03 -4.74
CA MET A 33 1.07 2.68 -5.02
C MET A 33 2.07 2.67 -6.18
N ARG A 34 3.08 1.81 -6.09
CA ARG A 34 4.01 1.52 -7.17
C ARG A 34 4.19 0.03 -7.32
N THR A 35 4.15 -0.45 -8.56
CA THR A 35 4.57 -1.82 -8.88
C THR A 35 6.09 -1.90 -8.90
N ILE A 36 6.66 -2.81 -8.10
CA ILE A 36 8.10 -3.07 -8.05
C ILE A 36 8.46 -4.25 -8.95
N ASP A 37 7.68 -5.33 -8.89
CA ASP A 37 7.80 -6.49 -9.77
C ASP A 37 6.40 -7.03 -10.09
N SER A 38 5.96 -6.85 -11.32
CA SER A 38 4.64 -7.32 -11.77
C SER A 38 4.56 -8.83 -11.97
N ASN A 39 5.68 -9.53 -12.16
CA ASN A 39 5.68 -10.98 -12.33
C ASN A 39 5.51 -11.68 -10.98
N GLU A 40 6.14 -11.15 -9.93
CA GLU A 40 6.08 -11.68 -8.57
C GLU A 40 4.97 -11.07 -7.70
N GLY A 41 4.22 -10.09 -8.24
CA GLY A 41 3.15 -9.42 -7.50
C GLY A 41 3.66 -8.49 -6.39
N ILE A 42 4.86 -7.95 -6.54
CA ILE A 42 5.50 -7.11 -5.51
C ILE A 42 5.17 -5.64 -5.76
N VAL A 43 4.61 -5.00 -4.73
CA VAL A 43 4.16 -3.61 -4.77
C VAL A 43 4.67 -2.85 -3.55
N GLU A 44 4.76 -1.52 -3.68
CA GLU A 44 5.17 -0.62 -2.61
C GLU A 44 4.15 0.52 -2.49
N PHE A 45 3.60 0.71 -1.30
CA PHE A 45 2.73 1.82 -0.94
C PHE A 45 3.55 2.88 -0.22
N TRP A 46 3.39 4.14 -0.63
CA TRP A 46 3.94 5.31 0.03
C TRP A 46 2.82 6.01 0.77
N VAL A 47 2.74 5.75 2.08
CA VAL A 47 1.63 6.16 2.93
C VAL A 47 2.01 7.40 3.71
N SER A 48 1.09 8.37 3.80
CA SER A 48 1.27 9.49 4.71
C SER A 48 1.30 8.97 6.15
N PRO A 49 2.26 9.39 7.00
CA PRO A 49 2.31 8.95 8.39
C PRO A 49 1.07 9.38 9.20
N PHE A 50 0.32 10.38 8.73
CA PHE A 50 -0.90 10.86 9.36
C PHE A 50 -2.16 10.07 8.98
N LEU A 51 -2.07 9.22 7.94
CA LEU A 51 -3.19 8.48 7.35
C LEU A 51 -2.91 6.97 7.33
N LYS A 52 -2.04 6.52 8.25
CA LYS A 52 -1.63 5.13 8.36
C LYS A 52 -2.82 4.25 8.75
N GLU A 53 -3.64 4.73 9.67
CA GLU A 53 -4.84 4.07 10.15
C GLU A 53 -5.89 3.97 9.04
N ASP A 54 -6.15 5.07 8.31
CA ASP A 54 -7.06 5.07 7.16
C ASP A 54 -6.59 4.09 6.07
N PHE A 55 -5.30 4.11 5.74
CA PHE A 55 -4.71 3.14 4.80
C PHE A 55 -4.92 1.70 5.25
N LYS A 56 -4.73 1.42 6.55
CA LYS A 56 -4.94 0.10 7.11
C LYS A 56 -6.39 -0.33 6.98
N GLU A 57 -7.34 0.53 7.32
CA GLU A 57 -8.77 0.23 7.21
C GLU A 57 -9.19 -0.05 5.77
N ILE A 58 -8.68 0.71 4.79
CA ILE A 58 -8.95 0.48 3.37
C ILE A 58 -8.43 -0.89 2.94
N ILE A 59 -7.20 -1.23 3.29
CA ILE A 59 -6.60 -2.52 2.92
C ILE A 59 -7.30 -3.69 3.64
N GLU A 60 -7.79 -3.51 4.86
CA GLU A 60 -8.56 -4.54 5.58
C GLU A 60 -10.01 -4.65 5.09
N SER A 61 -10.50 -3.69 4.31
CA SER A 61 -11.88 -3.69 3.77
C SER A 61 -12.04 -4.49 2.47
N VAL A 62 -10.94 -4.90 1.84
CA VAL A 62 -10.95 -5.65 0.57
C VAL A 62 -10.76 -7.14 0.80
N ASP A 63 -11.39 -7.96 -0.04
CA ASP A 63 -11.32 -9.42 0.07
C ASP A 63 -10.05 -9.99 -0.60
N GLU A 64 -9.40 -9.20 -1.47
CA GLU A 64 -8.21 -9.58 -2.21
C GLU A 64 -7.02 -9.82 -1.27
N PRO A 65 -6.31 -10.95 -1.42
CA PRO A 65 -5.24 -11.32 -0.51
C PRO A 65 -4.02 -10.39 -0.67
N ILE A 66 -3.51 -9.95 0.47
CA ILE A 66 -2.32 -9.10 0.56
C ILE A 66 -1.40 -9.58 1.70
N GLU A 67 -0.13 -9.79 1.37
CA GLU A 67 0.90 -10.18 2.32
C GLU A 67 1.93 -9.06 2.48
N PHE A 68 2.05 -8.48 3.66
CA PHE A 68 3.05 -7.46 3.93
C PHE A 68 4.45 -8.09 4.11
N ILE A 69 5.38 -7.78 3.21
CA ILE A 69 6.71 -8.42 3.13
C ILE A 69 7.87 -7.49 3.53
N GLY A 70 7.60 -6.23 3.86
CA GLY A 70 8.63 -5.27 4.25
C GLY A 70 8.19 -4.31 5.35
N LYS A 71 8.99 -4.21 6.42
CA LYS A 71 8.81 -3.23 7.49
C LYS A 71 9.53 -1.94 7.13
N SER A 72 8.81 -0.91 6.71
CA SER A 72 9.21 0.43 7.07
C SER A 72 8.04 1.10 7.81
N TYR A 73 8.22 1.16 9.14
CA TYR A 73 7.55 2.07 10.09
C TYR A 73 6.02 1.95 10.23
N LEU A 74 5.52 0.82 10.77
CA LEU A 74 4.29 0.81 11.56
C LEU A 74 4.56 0.63 13.06
N ASN A 75 5.80 0.82 13.50
CA ASN A 75 6.21 0.86 14.90
C ASN A 75 6.66 2.27 15.23
N ASP A 76 5.72 3.09 15.66
CA ASP A 76 5.87 4.09 16.71
C ASP A 76 4.47 4.24 17.34
#